data_AF-A0A453KA90-F1
#
_entry.id   AF-A0A453KA90-F1
#
_cell.length_a   1.000
_cell.length_b   1.000
_cell.length_c   1.000
_cell.angle_alpha   90.00
_cell.angle_beta   90.00
_cell.angle_gamma   90.00
#
_symmetry.space_group_name_H-M   'P 1'
#
loop_
_entity.id
_entity.type
_entity.pdbx_description
1 polymer ?
#
loop_
_entity_poly.entity_id
_entity_poly.type
_entity_poly.pdbx_seq_one_letter_code
_entity_poly.pdbx_strand_id
1 'polypeptide(L)'
;INRPEWIIIDHACAAYSYVSVPLYDTLGPDAVQFIVNHATVETIFCVPQTLSTLLSFLTQMPCVRLIVVVGGDNANTPSTTAAAGVEIITYSRLHSQGKMSSQTYRPPKPEDVATICYTSGTTGTPKGAVLSHENLIANVAGSSLGVKFYPSDVYISYLPLAHIYERANQIALLHYGVAIGFYQGDNLKLMDDLAALRPTVFASVPRLYNRIYSAITNAVKDSGGLKERLFRTAYNAKRQALMNGRNPSPMWDKLVFNKIKARLGGRVRLMTSGASPLSADVMEFLRICFGGEVLEGYGMTETSCVITTMDIGDKLIGHVGSPNPSCEVKLVDVPEMNYTCEDQPYPRGEICVRGPTIFRGYYKDEVQTRDVIDNDRWLHTGDIGLWLPGGRLKIIDR
;
A
#
# COMPACT_ATOMS: atom_id res chain seq x y z
N ILE A 1 5.34 4.23 -12.76
CA ILE A 1 5.80 2.81 -12.80
C ILE A 1 6.77 2.59 -11.65
N ASN A 2 6.54 1.54 -10.86
CA ASN A 2 7.44 1.17 -9.78
C ASN A 2 8.79 0.70 -10.32
N ARG A 3 9.88 1.19 -9.72
CA ARG A 3 11.26 0.86 -10.12
C ARG A 3 12.25 1.21 -9.02
N PRO A 4 13.48 0.65 -9.05
CA PRO A 4 14.50 0.92 -8.05
C PRO A 4 14.79 2.41 -7.88
N GLU A 5 14.86 3.18 -8.97
CA GLU A 5 15.18 4.60 -8.93
C GLU A 5 14.16 5.39 -8.12
N TRP A 6 12.88 5.02 -8.16
CA TRP A 6 11.85 5.69 -7.36
C TRP A 6 12.15 5.57 -5.86
N ILE A 7 12.52 4.37 -5.42
CA ILE A 7 12.89 4.09 -4.02
C ILE A 7 14.19 4.81 -3.64
N ILE A 8 15.18 4.81 -4.53
CA ILE A 8 16.44 5.55 -4.33
C ILE A 8 16.17 7.05 -4.16
N ILE A 9 15.26 7.62 -4.97
CA ILE A 9 14.87 9.03 -4.87
C ILE A 9 14.14 9.32 -3.55
N ASP A 10 13.20 8.47 -3.12
CA ASP A 10 12.49 8.66 -1.84
C ASP A 10 13.47 8.58 -0.65
N HIS A 11 14.44 7.65 -0.67
CA HIS A 11 15.50 7.60 0.33
C HIS A 11 16.49 8.76 0.24
N ALA A 12 16.80 9.27 -0.95
CA ALA A 12 17.60 10.46 -1.10
C ALA A 12 16.86 11.68 -0.50
N CYS A 13 15.54 11.77 -0.68
CA CYS A 13 14.74 12.80 -0.03
C CYS A 13 14.90 12.71 1.49
N ALA A 14 14.72 11.52 2.07
CA ALA A 14 14.94 11.33 3.50
C ALA A 14 16.38 11.69 3.94
N ALA A 15 17.41 11.20 3.24
CA ALA A 15 18.81 11.40 3.60
C ALA A 15 19.29 12.87 3.58
N TYR A 16 18.56 13.74 2.87
CA TYR A 16 18.85 15.16 2.74
C TYR A 16 17.74 16.07 3.28
N SER A 17 16.77 15.51 4.01
CA SER A 17 15.62 16.25 4.57
C SER A 17 14.78 16.98 3.51
N TYR A 18 14.62 16.40 2.32
CA TYR A 18 13.66 16.85 1.32
C TYR A 18 12.31 16.14 1.52
N VAL A 19 11.23 16.84 1.17
CA VAL A 19 9.86 16.31 1.25
C VAL A 19 9.51 15.65 -0.08
N SER A 20 9.11 14.38 -0.05
CA SER A 20 8.61 13.71 -1.25
C SER A 20 7.10 13.92 -1.46
N VAL A 21 6.68 14.22 -2.68
CA VAL A 21 5.27 14.39 -3.07
C VAL A 21 4.95 13.39 -4.17
N PRO A 22 4.49 12.18 -3.83
CA PRO A 22 4.33 11.16 -4.84
C PRO A 22 3.00 11.34 -5.59
N LEU A 23 3.06 11.18 -6.91
CA LEU A 23 1.92 11.33 -7.81
C LEU A 23 1.54 9.97 -8.40
N TYR A 24 0.24 9.68 -8.51
CA TYR A 24 -0.22 8.50 -9.24
C TYR A 24 -0.02 8.70 -10.75
N ASP A 25 0.32 7.63 -11.43
CA ASP A 25 0.47 7.59 -12.89
C ASP A 25 -0.88 7.72 -13.63
N THR A 26 -1.99 7.49 -12.92
CA THR A 26 -3.35 7.64 -13.42
C THR A 26 -3.91 9.06 -13.27
N LEU A 27 -3.17 9.99 -12.63
CA LEU A 27 -3.64 11.37 -12.50
C LEU A 27 -3.67 12.06 -13.86
N GLY A 28 -4.77 12.77 -14.13
CA GLY A 28 -4.86 13.67 -15.27
C GLY A 28 -4.03 14.94 -15.09
N PRO A 29 -3.78 15.70 -16.18
CA PRO A 29 -3.01 16.95 -16.14
C PRO A 29 -3.47 17.94 -15.07
N ASP A 30 -4.79 18.14 -14.92
CA ASP A 30 -5.36 19.09 -13.97
C ASP A 30 -4.99 18.75 -12.52
N ALA A 31 -5.04 17.47 -12.16
CA ALA A 31 -4.68 17.00 -10.82
C ALA A 31 -3.17 17.13 -10.57
N VAL A 32 -2.34 16.79 -11.57
CA VAL A 32 -0.89 16.97 -11.48
C VAL A 32 -0.52 18.43 -11.30
N GLN A 33 -1.08 19.32 -12.13
CA GLN A 33 -0.87 20.76 -12.05
C GLN A 33 -1.31 21.32 -10.70
N PHE A 34 -2.50 20.96 -10.23
CA PHE A 34 -3.00 21.37 -8.92
C PHE A 34 -2.01 20.95 -7.82
N ILE A 35 -1.64 19.68 -7.77
CA ILE A 35 -0.75 19.15 -6.72
C ILE A 35 0.63 19.81 -6.76
N VAL A 36 1.24 19.91 -7.94
CA VAL A 36 2.58 20.51 -8.12
C VAL A 36 2.60 21.96 -7.62
N ASN A 37 1.60 22.75 -8.01
CA ASN A 37 1.49 24.14 -7.56
C ASN A 37 1.15 24.23 -6.07
N HIS A 38 0.21 23.42 -5.60
CA HIS A 38 -0.24 23.45 -4.23
C HIS A 38 0.88 23.09 -3.26
N ALA A 39 1.62 22.00 -3.53
CA ALA A 39 2.79 21.56 -2.77
C ALA A 39 4.10 22.29 -3.13
N THR A 40 4.06 23.26 -4.05
CA THR A 40 5.22 24.05 -4.49
C THR A 40 6.42 23.17 -4.89
N VAL A 41 6.16 22.16 -5.73
CA VAL A 41 7.17 21.17 -6.12
C VAL A 41 8.18 21.78 -7.09
N GLU A 42 9.45 21.83 -6.68
CA GLU A 42 10.52 22.43 -7.50
C GLU A 42 11.23 21.43 -8.42
N THR A 43 11.26 20.15 -8.07
CA THR A 43 11.91 19.09 -8.84
C THR A 43 10.92 17.97 -9.14
N ILE A 44 10.77 17.61 -10.41
CA ILE A 44 9.91 16.51 -10.85
C ILE A 44 10.75 15.37 -11.41
N PHE A 45 10.54 14.16 -10.89
CA PHE A 45 11.07 12.94 -11.50
C PHE A 45 9.98 12.27 -12.32
N CYS A 46 10.26 11.97 -13.58
CA CYS A 46 9.28 11.32 -14.46
C CYS A 46 9.94 10.26 -15.35
N VAL A 47 9.13 9.42 -15.99
CA VAL A 47 9.61 8.49 -17.03
C VAL A 47 9.47 9.13 -18.42
N PRO A 48 10.21 8.67 -19.44
CA PRO A 48 10.10 9.21 -20.80
C PRO A 48 8.66 9.27 -21.33
N GLN A 49 7.85 8.26 -21.00
CA GLN A 49 6.46 8.13 -21.45
C GLN A 49 5.56 9.27 -20.96
N THR A 50 5.87 9.85 -19.79
CA THR A 50 5.07 10.93 -19.18
C THR A 50 5.63 12.32 -19.49
N LEU A 51 6.84 12.41 -20.05
CA LEU A 51 7.54 13.68 -20.25
C LEU A 51 6.80 14.62 -21.21
N SER A 52 6.37 14.13 -22.37
CA SER A 52 5.67 14.96 -23.37
C SER A 52 4.38 15.56 -22.83
N THR A 53 3.65 14.78 -22.03
CA THR A 53 2.43 15.22 -21.35
C THR A 53 2.77 16.28 -20.31
N LEU A 54 3.78 16.06 -19.46
CA LEU A 54 4.24 17.04 -18.47
C LEU A 54 4.65 18.38 -19.11
N LEU A 55 5.36 18.32 -20.24
CA LEU A 55 5.82 19.51 -20.96
C LEU A 55 4.67 20.33 -21.56
N SER A 56 3.54 19.71 -21.93
CA SER A 56 2.43 20.42 -22.58
C SER A 56 1.72 21.43 -21.67
N PHE A 57 1.87 21.29 -20.35
CA PHE A 57 1.30 22.20 -19.35
C PHE A 57 2.34 22.74 -18.35
N LEU A 58 3.64 22.60 -18.64
CA LEU A 58 4.72 23.03 -17.75
C LEU A 58 4.68 24.53 -17.42
N THR A 59 4.24 25.38 -18.36
CA THR A 59 4.08 26.82 -18.14
C THR A 59 3.05 27.17 -17.06
N GLN A 60 2.17 26.22 -16.71
CA GLN A 60 1.18 26.36 -15.66
C GLN A 60 1.72 25.94 -14.29
N MET A 61 2.98 25.50 -14.19
CA MET A 61 3.66 25.05 -12.98
C MET A 61 4.93 25.88 -12.71
N PRO A 62 4.80 27.19 -12.40
CA PRO A 62 5.94 28.12 -12.34
C PRO A 62 6.94 27.84 -11.21
N CYS A 63 6.60 26.97 -10.25
CA CYS A 63 7.51 26.57 -9.17
C CYS A 63 8.55 25.53 -9.62
N VAL A 64 8.31 24.82 -10.72
CA VAL A 64 9.21 23.77 -11.22
C VAL A 64 10.47 24.41 -11.78
N ARG A 65 11.63 23.90 -11.35
CA ARG A 65 12.96 24.34 -11.80
C ARG A 65 13.73 23.23 -12.51
N LEU A 66 13.49 21.98 -12.12
CA LEU A 66 14.21 20.82 -12.62
C LEU A 66 13.26 19.66 -12.95
N ILE A 67 13.44 19.05 -14.11
CA ILE A 67 12.82 17.78 -14.49
C ILE A 67 13.93 16.74 -14.69
N VAL A 68 13.81 15.62 -13.98
CA VAL A 68 14.75 14.51 -14.07
C VAL A 68 14.05 13.31 -14.72
N VAL A 69 14.53 12.90 -15.89
CA VAL A 69 13.96 11.81 -16.68
C VAL A 69 14.63 10.48 -16.33
N VAL A 70 13.87 9.57 -15.73
CA VAL A 70 14.32 8.26 -15.27
C VAL A 70 14.17 7.21 -16.38
N GLY A 71 15.29 6.67 -16.87
CA GLY A 71 15.32 5.72 -17.99
C GLY A 71 15.25 6.38 -19.38
N GLY A 72 15.53 7.68 -19.48
CA GLY A 72 15.71 8.38 -20.76
C GLY A 72 17.15 8.36 -21.25
N ASP A 73 17.32 8.41 -22.57
CA ASP A 73 18.64 8.55 -23.22
C ASP A 73 19.02 10.01 -23.37
N ASN A 74 20.29 10.35 -23.15
CA ASN A 74 20.81 11.71 -23.30
C ASN A 74 20.61 12.27 -24.72
N ALA A 75 20.55 11.40 -25.73
CA ALA A 75 20.37 11.79 -27.13
C ALA A 75 18.92 12.21 -27.45
N ASN A 76 17.93 11.67 -26.74
CA ASN A 76 16.50 11.86 -27.01
C ASN A 76 15.79 12.72 -25.95
N THR A 77 16.49 13.08 -24.87
CA THR A 77 15.96 13.97 -23.84
C THR A 77 16.15 15.41 -24.31
N PRO A 78 15.08 16.21 -24.43
CA PRO A 78 15.21 17.60 -24.84
C PRO A 78 16.22 18.33 -23.96
N SER A 79 17.15 19.08 -24.56
CA SER A 79 17.89 20.08 -23.80
C SER A 79 16.92 21.17 -23.33
N THR A 80 17.19 21.71 -22.14
CA THR A 80 16.47 22.80 -21.44
C THR A 80 15.39 23.50 -22.26
N THR A 81 14.14 23.45 -21.82
CA THR A 81 13.06 24.25 -22.45
C THR A 81 13.23 25.71 -22.08
N ALA A 82 13.90 26.49 -22.93
CA ALA A 82 14.17 27.92 -22.74
C ALA A 82 12.89 28.74 -22.46
N ALA A 83 11.72 28.28 -22.91
CA ALA A 83 10.43 28.94 -22.71
C ALA A 83 9.94 28.94 -21.24
N ALA A 84 10.44 28.06 -20.38
CA ALA A 84 9.99 27.94 -18.99
C ALA A 84 11.11 28.11 -17.95
N GLY A 85 12.37 28.26 -18.36
CA GLY A 85 13.51 28.31 -17.44
C GLY A 85 13.75 27.01 -16.66
N VAL A 86 13.14 25.90 -17.09
CA VAL A 86 13.25 24.58 -16.44
C VAL A 86 14.39 23.78 -17.05
N GLU A 87 15.32 23.35 -16.20
CA GLU A 87 16.38 22.42 -16.60
C GLU A 87 15.80 21.01 -16.74
N ILE A 88 16.17 20.31 -17.82
CA ILE A 88 15.78 18.91 -18.05
C ILE A 88 17.06 18.08 -18.16
N ILE A 89 17.21 17.10 -17.27
CA ILE A 89 18.34 16.17 -17.27
C ILE A 89 17.86 14.73 -17.19
N THR A 90 18.72 13.79 -17.55
CA THR A 90 18.49 12.37 -17.29
C THR A 90 18.92 11.99 -15.88
N TYR A 91 18.30 10.95 -15.34
CA TYR A 91 18.72 10.36 -14.06
C TYR A 91 20.17 9.89 -14.09
N SER A 92 20.66 9.36 -15.22
CA SER A 92 22.05 8.91 -15.37
C SER A 92 23.05 10.08 -15.28
N ARG A 93 22.71 11.24 -15.84
CA ARG A 93 23.49 12.48 -15.67
C ARG A 93 23.49 12.95 -14.22
N LEU A 94 22.32 13.02 -13.58
CA LEU A 94 22.19 13.40 -12.16
C LEU A 94 23.04 12.48 -11.27
N HIS A 95 22.93 11.17 -11.45
CA HIS A 95 23.68 10.18 -10.70
C HIS A 95 25.20 10.30 -10.90
N SER A 96 25.65 10.59 -12.13
CA SER A 96 27.08 10.80 -12.43
C SER A 96 27.63 12.06 -11.76
N GLN A 97 26.85 13.16 -11.76
CA GLN A 97 27.20 14.38 -11.05
C GLN A 97 27.24 14.14 -9.53
N GLY A 98 26.27 13.39 -9.00
CA GLY A 98 26.19 13.04 -7.58
C GLY A 98 27.42 12.26 -7.08
N LYS A 99 28.00 11.37 -7.89
CA LYS A 99 29.24 10.65 -7.54
C LYS A 99 30.46 11.54 -7.31
N MET A 100 30.49 12.71 -7.92
CA MET A 100 31.56 13.69 -7.76
C MET A 100 31.24 14.73 -6.68
N SER A 101 30.02 14.71 -6.14
CA SER A 101 29.58 15.66 -5.12
C SER A 101 30.21 15.32 -3.76
N SER A 102 30.69 16.35 -3.07
CA SER A 102 31.14 16.27 -1.67
C SER A 102 30.02 16.58 -0.67
N GLN A 103 28.78 16.69 -1.13
CA GLN A 103 27.65 17.04 -0.28
C GLN A 103 27.41 15.97 0.79
N THR A 104 27.40 16.39 2.04
CA THR A 104 27.15 15.51 3.19
C THR A 104 25.66 15.31 3.41
N TYR A 105 25.29 14.11 3.88
CA TYR A 105 23.91 13.82 4.29
C TYR A 105 23.45 14.79 5.38
N ARG A 106 22.16 15.14 5.31
CA ARG A 106 21.45 15.98 6.29
C ARG A 106 20.23 15.18 6.75
N PRO A 107 20.41 14.21 7.66
CA PRO A 107 19.33 13.36 8.09
C PRO A 107 18.26 14.18 8.83
N PRO A 108 16.98 13.78 8.71
CA PRO A 108 15.86 14.50 9.28
C PRO A 108 15.70 14.20 10.76
N LYS A 109 15.02 15.09 11.48
CA LYS A 109 14.47 14.81 12.80
C LYS A 109 13.17 13.99 12.66
N PRO A 110 12.74 13.25 13.70
CA PRO A 110 11.48 12.52 13.68
C PRO A 110 10.28 13.41 13.29
N GLU A 111 10.28 14.65 13.76
CA GLU A 111 9.26 15.65 13.48
C GLU A 111 9.48 16.44 12.17
N ASP A 112 10.40 16.05 11.29
CA ASP A 112 10.45 16.65 9.96
C ASP A 112 9.43 15.97 9.04
N VAL A 113 8.89 16.73 8.08
CA VAL A 113 7.96 16.20 7.08
C VAL A 113 8.73 15.26 6.16
N ALA A 114 8.32 13.99 6.10
CA ALA A 114 8.88 13.04 5.16
C ALA A 114 8.21 13.20 3.79
N THR A 115 6.89 13.41 3.79
CA THR A 115 6.11 13.30 2.57
C THR A 115 4.73 13.94 2.68
N ILE A 116 4.18 14.37 1.54
CA ILE A 116 2.80 14.83 1.41
C ILE A 116 2.07 13.90 0.44
N CYS A 117 1.21 13.03 0.95
CA CYS A 117 0.43 12.08 0.15
C CYS A 117 -0.92 12.70 -0.20
N TYR A 118 -1.19 12.90 -1.49
CA TYR A 118 -2.48 13.42 -1.93
C TYR A 118 -3.52 12.30 -2.04
N THR A 119 -4.66 12.48 -1.38
CA THR A 119 -5.81 11.58 -1.43
C THR A 119 -6.96 12.24 -2.19
N SER A 120 -7.77 11.45 -2.90
CA SER A 120 -9.01 11.93 -3.50
C SER A 120 -10.01 12.24 -2.39
N GLY A 121 -10.26 13.52 -2.10
CA GLY A 121 -11.29 13.93 -1.14
C GLY A 121 -12.71 13.68 -1.67
N THR A 122 -13.69 13.65 -0.77
CA THR A 122 -15.13 13.61 -1.12
C THR A 122 -15.57 14.82 -1.95
N THR A 123 -14.85 15.94 -1.83
CA THR A 123 -15.07 17.20 -2.55
C THR A 123 -14.47 17.23 -3.96
N GLY A 124 -13.80 16.16 -4.41
CA GLY A 124 -13.20 16.04 -5.74
C GLY A 124 -11.80 16.67 -5.89
N THR A 125 -11.45 17.67 -5.09
CA THR A 125 -10.08 18.23 -5.06
C THR A 125 -9.15 17.35 -4.21
N PRO A 126 -7.96 16.97 -4.70
CA PRO A 126 -7.02 16.19 -3.91
C PRO A 126 -6.56 16.90 -2.63
N LYS A 127 -6.45 16.18 -1.51
CA LYS A 127 -6.01 16.73 -0.22
C LYS A 127 -4.65 16.16 0.16
N GLY A 128 -3.68 17.02 0.48
CA GLY A 128 -2.33 16.59 0.81
C GLY A 128 -2.17 16.22 2.27
N ALA A 129 -2.20 14.93 2.62
CA ALA A 129 -1.93 14.46 3.97
C ALA A 129 -0.43 14.59 4.30
N VAL A 130 -0.10 15.38 5.34
CA VAL A 130 1.28 15.66 5.74
C VAL A 130 1.77 14.61 6.74
N LEU A 131 2.72 13.77 6.33
CA LEU A 131 3.27 12.69 7.16
C LEU A 131 4.73 12.99 7.53
N SER A 132 5.05 12.89 8.82
CA SER A 132 6.42 13.01 9.32
C SER A 132 7.20 11.70 9.21
N HIS A 133 8.51 11.78 9.42
CA HIS A 133 9.35 10.59 9.57
C HIS A 133 8.90 9.72 10.75
N GLU A 134 8.58 10.33 11.89
CA GLU A 134 8.03 9.64 13.06
C GLU A 134 6.74 8.89 12.72
N ASN A 135 5.82 9.51 11.97
CA ASN A 135 4.55 8.87 11.67
C ASN A 135 4.74 7.54 10.90
N LEU A 136 5.60 7.56 9.88
CA LEU A 136 5.90 6.39 9.05
C LEU A 136 6.65 5.31 9.85
N ILE A 137 7.67 5.70 10.61
CA ILE A 137 8.49 4.76 11.38
C ILE A 137 7.70 4.14 12.54
N ALA A 138 6.90 4.92 13.26
CA ALA A 138 6.04 4.40 14.32
C ALA A 138 5.03 3.37 13.79
N ASN A 139 4.39 3.66 12.65
CA ASN A 139 3.42 2.75 12.04
C ASN A 139 4.06 1.41 11.64
N VAL A 140 5.21 1.48 10.96
CA VAL A 140 5.96 0.30 10.50
C VAL A 140 6.55 -0.48 11.68
N ALA A 141 7.09 0.20 12.68
CA ALA A 141 7.65 -0.44 13.87
C ALA A 141 6.58 -1.23 14.62
N GLY A 142 5.39 -0.65 14.83
CA GLY A 142 4.27 -1.35 15.46
C GLY A 142 3.75 -2.53 14.63
N SER A 143 3.62 -2.37 13.31
CA SER A 143 3.20 -3.46 12.41
C SER A 143 4.19 -4.64 12.41
N SER A 144 5.48 -4.32 12.54
CA SER A 144 6.58 -5.30 12.53
C SER A 144 6.62 -6.20 13.78
N LEU A 145 5.86 -5.85 14.83
CA LEU A 145 5.70 -6.71 16.00
C LEU A 145 4.77 -7.91 15.72
N GLY A 146 3.74 -7.69 14.90
CA GLY A 146 2.76 -8.73 14.55
C GLY A 146 3.18 -9.61 13.37
N VAL A 147 3.98 -9.06 12.44
CA VAL A 147 4.40 -9.75 11.22
C VAL A 147 5.92 -9.80 11.12
N LYS A 148 6.47 -11.03 11.00
CA LYS A 148 7.91 -11.24 10.82
C LYS A 148 8.27 -11.36 9.33
N PHE A 149 9.25 -10.56 8.94
CA PHE A 149 9.95 -10.66 7.66
C PHE A 149 11.36 -11.23 7.87
N TYR A 150 11.92 -11.84 6.83
CA TYR A 150 13.23 -12.46 6.85
C TYR A 150 14.08 -11.92 5.70
N PRO A 151 15.41 -11.80 5.85
CA PRO A 151 16.29 -11.41 4.74
C PRO A 151 16.22 -12.36 3.53
N SER A 152 15.75 -13.60 3.73
CA SER A 152 15.52 -14.58 2.66
C SER A 152 14.22 -14.35 1.89
N ASP A 153 13.38 -13.42 2.32
CA ASP A 153 12.14 -13.13 1.62
C ASP A 153 12.39 -12.39 0.31
N VAL A 154 11.42 -12.56 -0.60
CA VAL A 154 11.35 -11.85 -1.87
C VAL A 154 9.96 -11.26 -2.01
N TYR A 155 9.90 -9.96 -2.26
CA TYR A 155 8.67 -9.18 -2.44
C TYR A 155 8.54 -8.69 -3.89
N ILE A 156 7.31 -8.58 -4.38
CA ILE A 156 7.00 -7.96 -5.68
C ILE A 156 6.36 -6.58 -5.47
N SER A 157 7.04 -5.54 -5.93
CA SER A 157 6.51 -4.17 -5.95
C SER A 157 5.72 -3.93 -7.23
N TYR A 158 4.39 -3.90 -7.08
CA TYR A 158 3.45 -3.56 -8.17
C TYR A 158 2.30 -2.65 -7.70
N LEU A 159 2.06 -2.55 -6.38
CA LEU A 159 1.12 -1.58 -5.81
C LEU A 159 1.70 -0.16 -6.01
N PRO A 160 0.89 0.86 -6.33
CA PRO A 160 1.42 2.18 -6.63
C PRO A 160 2.29 2.73 -5.50
N LEU A 161 3.53 3.13 -5.80
CA LEU A 161 4.44 3.73 -4.81
C LEU A 161 3.95 5.09 -4.27
N ALA A 162 2.98 5.72 -4.93
CA ALA A 162 2.29 6.90 -4.38
C ALA A 162 1.29 6.58 -3.27
N HIS A 163 0.85 5.33 -3.17
CA HIS A 163 -0.09 4.89 -2.14
C HIS A 163 0.64 4.52 -0.85
N ILE A 164 0.13 4.98 0.29
CA ILE A 164 0.77 4.79 1.61
C ILE A 164 1.02 3.31 1.94
N TYR A 165 0.13 2.43 1.50
CA TYR A 165 0.25 0.98 1.70
C TYR A 165 1.54 0.40 1.11
N GLU A 166 1.87 0.73 -0.15
CA GLU A 166 3.13 0.24 -0.73
C GLU A 166 4.33 0.87 -0.03
N ARG A 167 4.24 2.15 0.35
CA ARG A 167 5.36 2.82 1.03
C ARG A 167 5.66 2.21 2.40
N ALA A 168 4.63 1.88 3.18
CA ALA A 168 4.80 1.17 4.44
C ALA A 168 5.46 -0.21 4.22
N ASN A 169 5.05 -0.94 3.18
CA ASN A 169 5.70 -2.21 2.80
C ASN A 169 7.18 -1.99 2.45
N GLN A 170 7.52 -0.99 1.63
CA GLN A 170 8.90 -0.70 1.25
C GLN A 170 9.78 -0.40 2.47
N ILE A 171 9.31 0.46 3.39
CA ILE A 171 10.04 0.80 4.61
C ILE A 171 10.25 -0.45 5.48
N ALA A 172 9.21 -1.24 5.71
CA ALA A 172 9.28 -2.46 6.53
C ALA A 172 10.24 -3.49 5.91
N LEU A 173 10.05 -3.80 4.63
CA LEU A 173 10.79 -4.85 3.94
C LEU A 173 12.27 -4.51 3.79
N LEU A 174 12.61 -3.24 3.52
CA LEU A 174 14.01 -2.79 3.47
C LEU A 174 14.68 -2.85 4.85
N HIS A 175 13.96 -2.53 5.93
CA HIS A 175 14.46 -2.68 7.29
C HIS A 175 14.87 -4.12 7.61
N TYR A 176 14.12 -5.11 7.10
CA TYR A 176 14.42 -6.54 7.27
C TYR A 176 15.36 -7.13 6.22
N GLY A 177 15.90 -6.33 5.29
CA GLY A 177 16.80 -6.80 4.24
C GLY A 177 16.13 -7.70 3.20
N VAL A 178 14.83 -7.54 2.98
CA VAL A 178 14.06 -8.31 1.98
C VAL A 178 14.43 -7.87 0.57
N ALA A 179 14.59 -8.83 -0.35
CA ALA A 179 14.81 -8.53 -1.77
C ALA A 179 13.49 -8.10 -2.44
N ILE A 180 13.52 -7.00 -3.20
CA ILE A 180 12.34 -6.44 -3.85
C ILE A 180 12.51 -6.49 -5.37
N GLY A 181 11.65 -7.25 -6.04
CA GLY A 181 11.51 -7.25 -7.49
C GLY A 181 10.44 -6.25 -7.93
N PHE A 182 10.71 -5.49 -8.99
CA PHE A 182 9.76 -4.54 -9.56
C PHE A 182 9.08 -5.16 -10.78
N TYR A 183 7.75 -5.07 -10.84
CA TYR A 183 6.98 -5.55 -12.00
C TYR A 183 7.30 -4.74 -13.27
N GLN A 184 6.91 -5.26 -14.43
CA GLN A 184 7.21 -4.64 -15.73
C GLN A 184 6.47 -3.33 -16.03
N GLY A 185 5.56 -2.88 -15.15
CA GLY A 185 4.71 -1.72 -15.40
C GLY A 185 3.35 -2.04 -16.01
N ASP A 186 3.08 -3.31 -16.31
CA ASP A 186 1.84 -3.77 -16.95
C ASP A 186 1.10 -4.80 -16.08
N ASN A 187 -0.08 -4.42 -15.58
CA ASN A 187 -0.93 -5.28 -14.74
C ASN A 187 -1.47 -6.53 -15.46
N LEU A 188 -1.42 -6.56 -16.80
CA LEU A 188 -1.76 -7.73 -17.60
C LEU A 188 -0.64 -8.78 -17.58
N LYS A 189 0.61 -8.34 -17.42
CA LYS A 189 1.81 -9.21 -17.37
C LYS A 189 2.24 -9.59 -15.96
N LEU A 190 1.56 -9.07 -14.94
CA LEU A 190 1.90 -9.33 -13.53
C LEU A 190 2.03 -10.82 -13.18
N MET A 191 1.25 -11.71 -13.81
CA MET A 191 1.37 -13.16 -13.57
C MET A 191 2.68 -13.75 -14.11
N ASP A 192 3.21 -13.20 -15.21
CA ASP A 192 4.49 -13.59 -15.77
C ASP A 192 5.63 -13.10 -14.85
N ASP A 193 5.51 -11.87 -14.33
CA ASP A 193 6.45 -11.30 -13.35
C ASP A 193 6.50 -12.14 -12.06
N LEU A 194 5.33 -12.55 -11.56
CA LEU A 194 5.21 -13.43 -10.39
C LEU A 194 5.84 -14.80 -10.64
N ALA A 195 5.64 -15.37 -11.83
CA ALA A 195 6.22 -16.65 -12.22
C ALA A 195 7.75 -16.59 -12.31
N ALA A 196 8.30 -15.47 -12.82
CA ALA A 196 9.73 -15.25 -12.92
C ALA A 196 10.39 -14.98 -11.56
N LEU A 197 9.82 -14.05 -10.77
CA LEU A 197 10.39 -13.61 -9.49
C LEU A 197 10.21 -14.64 -8.37
N ARG A 198 9.09 -15.36 -8.41
CA ARG A 198 8.69 -16.35 -7.38
C ARG A 198 8.70 -15.75 -5.96
N PRO A 199 7.90 -14.72 -5.65
CA PRO A 199 7.97 -14.05 -4.35
C PRO A 199 7.58 -14.97 -3.18
N THR A 200 8.02 -14.61 -1.98
CA THR A 200 7.60 -15.23 -0.71
C THR A 200 6.59 -14.37 0.05
N VAL A 201 6.59 -13.05 -0.19
CA VAL A 201 5.63 -12.10 0.37
C VAL A 201 4.82 -11.48 -0.77
N PHE A 202 3.50 -11.46 -0.63
CA PHE A 202 2.60 -10.91 -1.64
C PHE A 202 1.51 -10.03 -1.01
N ALA A 203 1.82 -8.73 -0.89
CA ALA A 203 0.85 -7.72 -0.52
C ALA A 203 0.00 -7.34 -1.73
N SER A 204 -1.32 -7.30 -1.56
CA SER A 204 -2.25 -7.04 -2.65
C SER A 204 -3.54 -6.42 -2.13
N VAL A 205 -4.44 -6.10 -3.06
CA VAL A 205 -5.76 -5.51 -2.80
C VAL A 205 -6.87 -6.48 -3.19
N PRO A 206 -8.08 -6.37 -2.59
CA PRO A 206 -9.20 -7.26 -2.88
C PRO A 206 -9.52 -7.39 -4.37
N ARG A 207 -9.41 -6.32 -5.16
CA ARG A 207 -9.65 -6.38 -6.61
C ARG A 207 -8.79 -7.42 -7.31
N LEU A 208 -7.49 -7.52 -6.99
CA LEU A 208 -6.61 -8.50 -7.60
C LEU A 208 -6.86 -9.90 -7.05
N TYR A 209 -7.12 -10.03 -5.75
CA TYR A 209 -7.47 -11.32 -5.16
C TYR A 209 -8.78 -11.89 -5.73
N ASN A 210 -9.80 -11.06 -5.95
CA ASN A 210 -11.03 -11.42 -6.66
C ASN A 210 -10.74 -11.89 -8.09
N ARG A 211 -9.85 -11.21 -8.82
CA ARG A 211 -9.44 -11.64 -10.17
C ARG A 211 -8.78 -13.01 -10.14
N ILE A 212 -7.89 -13.27 -9.17
CA ILE A 212 -7.24 -14.58 -8.99
C ILE A 212 -8.26 -15.66 -8.64
N TYR A 213 -9.17 -15.37 -7.69
CA TYR A 213 -10.27 -16.24 -7.30
C TYR A 213 -11.12 -16.66 -8.51
N SER A 214 -11.59 -15.67 -9.29
CA SER A 214 -12.42 -15.90 -10.48
C SER A 214 -11.67 -16.68 -11.55
N ALA A 215 -10.41 -16.34 -11.82
CA ALA A 215 -9.60 -17.03 -12.82
C ALA A 215 -9.39 -18.51 -12.49
N ILE A 216 -9.09 -18.84 -11.22
CA ILE A 216 -8.91 -20.22 -10.78
C ILE A 216 -10.25 -20.97 -10.80
N THR A 217 -11.31 -20.35 -10.27
CA THR A 217 -12.63 -20.98 -10.20
C THR A 217 -13.19 -21.28 -11.58
N ASN A 218 -13.01 -20.37 -12.54
CA ASN A 218 -13.40 -20.60 -13.93
C ASN A 218 -12.55 -21.70 -14.57
N ALA A 219 -11.22 -21.66 -14.42
CA ALA A 219 -10.35 -22.71 -14.96
C ALA A 219 -10.68 -24.12 -14.40
N VAL A 220 -11.10 -24.21 -13.13
CA VAL A 220 -11.57 -25.47 -12.53
C VAL A 220 -12.89 -25.92 -13.16
N LYS A 221 -13.88 -25.02 -13.30
CA LYS A 221 -15.16 -25.33 -13.94
C LYS A 221 -14.97 -25.76 -15.40
N ASP A 222 -14.17 -25.03 -16.16
CA ASP A 222 -13.87 -25.32 -17.56
C ASP A 222 -13.15 -26.65 -17.74
N SER A 223 -12.36 -27.08 -16.75
CA SER A 223 -11.68 -28.38 -16.78
C SER A 223 -12.64 -29.57 -16.68
N GLY A 224 -13.81 -29.37 -16.07
CA GLY A 224 -14.91 -30.34 -15.94
C GLY A 224 -14.55 -31.70 -15.35
N GLY A 225 -15.56 -32.58 -15.32
CA GLY A 225 -15.40 -34.02 -15.09
C GLY A 225 -14.60 -34.38 -13.83
N LEU A 226 -13.60 -35.24 -13.99
CA LEU A 226 -12.77 -35.75 -12.89
C LEU A 226 -11.87 -34.68 -12.26
N LYS A 227 -11.37 -33.71 -13.03
CA LYS A 227 -10.47 -32.65 -12.53
C LYS A 227 -11.20 -31.70 -11.60
N GLU A 228 -12.42 -31.30 -11.99
CA GLU A 228 -13.28 -30.49 -11.13
C GLU A 228 -13.65 -31.22 -9.84
N ARG A 229 -14.08 -32.50 -9.93
CA ARG A 229 -14.40 -33.32 -8.75
C ARG A 229 -13.20 -33.48 -7.81
N LEU A 230 -12.00 -33.69 -8.36
CA LEU A 230 -10.77 -33.78 -7.59
C LEU A 230 -10.46 -32.46 -6.87
N PHE A 231 -10.59 -31.31 -7.56
CA PHE A 231 -10.40 -30.01 -6.93
C PHE A 231 -11.38 -29.78 -5.78
N ARG A 232 -12.68 -30.00 -6.01
CA ARG A 232 -13.72 -29.83 -4.97
C ARG A 232 -13.47 -30.73 -3.76
N THR A 233 -13.06 -31.98 -3.99
CA THR A 233 -12.73 -32.93 -2.92
C THR A 233 -11.51 -32.45 -2.12
N ALA A 234 -10.44 -32.05 -2.79
CA ALA A 234 -9.23 -31.54 -2.15
C ALA A 234 -9.49 -30.24 -1.37
N TYR A 235 -10.29 -29.33 -1.94
CA TYR A 235 -10.68 -28.06 -1.31
C TYR A 235 -11.48 -28.31 -0.04
N ASN A 236 -12.52 -29.15 -0.09
CA ASN A 236 -13.34 -29.47 1.08
C ASN A 236 -12.53 -30.20 2.17
N ALA A 237 -11.64 -31.11 1.78
CA ALA A 237 -10.77 -31.79 2.74
C ALA A 237 -9.82 -30.82 3.47
N LYS A 238 -9.21 -29.88 2.73
CA LYS A 238 -8.39 -28.82 3.34
C LYS A 238 -9.20 -27.90 4.24
N ARG A 239 -10.37 -27.46 3.78
CA ARG A 239 -11.29 -26.61 4.54
C ARG A 239 -11.64 -27.24 5.89
N GLN A 240 -12.06 -28.51 5.87
CA GLN A 240 -12.38 -29.25 7.10
C GLN A 240 -11.18 -29.39 8.03
N ALA A 241 -9.98 -29.64 7.50
CA ALA A 241 -8.78 -29.71 8.32
C ALA A 241 -8.51 -28.38 9.04
N LEU A 242 -8.56 -27.26 8.30
CA LEU A 242 -8.35 -25.92 8.84
C LEU A 242 -9.40 -25.53 9.89
N MET A 243 -10.68 -25.79 9.62
CA MET A 243 -11.77 -25.56 10.58
C MET A 243 -11.59 -26.35 11.88
N ASN A 244 -11.05 -27.58 11.77
CA ASN A 244 -10.74 -28.42 12.93
C ASN A 244 -9.37 -28.11 13.57
N GLY A 245 -8.70 -27.04 13.13
CA GLY A 245 -7.39 -26.62 13.63
C GLY A 245 -6.23 -27.56 13.30
N ARG A 246 -6.40 -28.46 12.32
CA ARG A 246 -5.39 -29.44 11.89
C ARG A 246 -4.67 -28.94 10.63
N ASN A 247 -3.43 -29.39 10.44
CA ASN A 247 -2.71 -29.17 9.20
C ASN A 247 -3.29 -30.07 8.09
N PRO A 248 -3.63 -29.51 6.91
CA PRO A 248 -4.11 -30.32 5.80
C PRO A 248 -3.04 -31.30 5.29
N SER A 249 -3.47 -32.45 4.76
CA SER A 249 -2.56 -33.46 4.21
C SER A 249 -1.71 -32.87 3.06
N PRO A 250 -0.37 -33.03 3.08
CA PRO A 250 0.52 -32.59 2.01
C PRO A 250 0.21 -33.21 0.65
N MET A 251 -0.50 -34.34 0.62
CA MET A 251 -0.93 -35.01 -0.60
C MET A 251 -1.81 -34.09 -1.48
N TRP A 252 -2.68 -33.28 -0.87
CA TRP A 252 -3.53 -32.36 -1.61
C TRP A 252 -2.74 -31.24 -2.28
N ASP A 253 -1.67 -30.78 -1.63
CA ASP A 253 -0.74 -29.83 -2.24
C ASP A 253 -0.07 -30.42 -3.48
N LYS A 254 0.45 -31.64 -3.37
CA LYS A 254 1.11 -32.32 -4.48
C LYS A 254 0.16 -32.57 -5.66
N LEU A 255 -1.09 -32.98 -5.39
CA LEU A 255 -2.06 -33.36 -6.43
C LEU A 255 -2.72 -32.14 -7.10
N VAL A 256 -3.06 -31.11 -6.33
CA VAL A 256 -3.93 -30.01 -6.78
C VAL A 256 -3.26 -28.65 -6.58
N PHE A 257 -2.92 -28.30 -5.34
CA PHE A 257 -2.67 -26.89 -5.01
C PHE A 257 -1.29 -26.38 -5.42
N ASN A 258 -0.26 -27.21 -5.60
CA ASN A 258 1.04 -26.74 -6.08
C ASN A 258 0.95 -26.11 -7.48
N LYS A 259 0.03 -26.58 -8.33
CA LYS A 259 -0.24 -25.96 -9.64
C LYS A 259 -0.89 -24.58 -9.50
N ILE A 260 -1.68 -24.38 -8.44
CA ILE A 260 -2.33 -23.11 -8.14
C ILE A 260 -1.33 -22.14 -7.50
N LYS A 261 -0.55 -22.61 -6.51
CA LYS A 261 0.55 -21.86 -5.89
C LYS A 261 1.54 -21.35 -6.92
N ALA A 262 1.83 -22.14 -7.96
CA ALA A 262 2.70 -21.75 -9.07
C ALA A 262 2.24 -20.49 -9.83
N ARG A 263 0.94 -20.14 -9.79
CA ARG A 263 0.42 -18.88 -10.36
C ARG A 263 0.97 -17.63 -9.65
N LEU A 264 1.35 -17.75 -8.38
CA LEU A 264 2.06 -16.72 -7.61
C LEU A 264 3.56 -17.09 -7.44
N GLY A 265 4.09 -17.93 -8.33
CA GLY A 265 5.49 -18.36 -8.33
C GLY A 265 5.85 -19.43 -7.28
N GLY A 266 4.87 -19.93 -6.53
CA GLY A 266 4.95 -21.18 -5.77
C GLY A 266 5.69 -21.11 -4.42
N ARG A 267 6.15 -19.92 -4.00
CA ARG A 267 6.91 -19.73 -2.74
C ARG A 267 6.24 -18.79 -1.74
N VAL A 268 5.08 -18.23 -2.07
CA VAL A 268 4.36 -17.29 -1.20
C VAL A 268 4.04 -17.97 0.14
N ARG A 269 4.53 -17.38 1.22
CA ARG A 269 4.26 -17.77 2.61
C ARG A 269 3.33 -16.80 3.34
N LEU A 270 3.32 -15.54 2.89
CA LEU A 270 2.59 -14.44 3.52
C LEU A 270 1.88 -13.62 2.44
N MET A 271 0.57 -13.46 2.61
CA MET A 271 -0.30 -12.65 1.78
C MET A 271 -0.98 -11.61 2.66
N THR A 272 -0.96 -10.34 2.24
CA THR A 272 -1.61 -9.25 2.98
C THR A 272 -2.61 -8.52 2.11
N SER A 273 -3.81 -8.27 2.64
CA SER A 273 -4.87 -7.51 1.98
C SER A 273 -5.12 -6.20 2.71
N GLY A 274 -5.34 -5.13 1.95
CA GLY A 274 -5.70 -3.82 2.50
C GLY A 274 -6.37 -2.93 1.46
N ALA A 275 -6.52 -1.64 1.79
CA ALA A 275 -7.16 -0.57 1.00
C ALA A 275 -8.67 -0.70 0.76
N SER A 276 -9.25 -1.90 0.88
CA SER A 276 -10.70 -2.14 0.85
C SER A 276 -11.02 -3.49 1.51
N PRO A 277 -12.29 -3.75 1.86
CA PRO A 277 -12.68 -5.02 2.48
C PRO A 277 -12.48 -6.23 1.54
N LEU A 278 -11.92 -7.31 2.08
CA LEU A 278 -11.84 -8.61 1.44
C LEU A 278 -13.03 -9.48 1.87
N SER A 279 -13.78 -10.02 0.92
CA SER A 279 -14.89 -10.93 1.26
C SER A 279 -14.38 -12.20 1.95
N ALA A 280 -15.16 -12.69 2.91
CA ALA A 280 -14.93 -13.94 3.64
C ALA A 280 -14.61 -15.12 2.71
N ASP A 281 -15.39 -15.31 1.64
CA ASP A 281 -15.22 -16.41 0.69
C ASP A 281 -13.88 -16.36 -0.04
N VAL A 282 -13.44 -15.16 -0.42
CA VAL A 282 -12.13 -14.98 -1.07
C VAL A 282 -11.00 -15.23 -0.08
N MET A 283 -11.10 -14.71 1.15
CA MET A 283 -10.09 -14.98 2.18
C MET A 283 -9.95 -16.48 2.49
N GLU A 284 -11.07 -17.19 2.69
CA GLU A 284 -11.10 -18.64 2.91
C GLU A 284 -10.47 -19.38 1.71
N PHE A 285 -10.86 -19.00 0.49
CA PHE A 285 -10.29 -19.56 -0.72
C PHE A 285 -8.77 -19.36 -0.81
N LEU A 286 -8.26 -18.16 -0.53
CA LEU A 286 -6.83 -17.89 -0.59
C LEU A 286 -6.06 -18.76 0.42
N ARG A 287 -6.55 -18.85 1.66
CA ARG A 287 -5.95 -19.68 2.72
C ARG A 287 -5.88 -21.15 2.32
N ILE A 288 -6.96 -21.69 1.73
CA ILE A 288 -7.01 -23.09 1.29
C ILE A 288 -6.08 -23.34 0.10
N CYS A 289 -6.14 -22.46 -0.92
CA CYS A 289 -5.49 -22.68 -2.20
C CYS A 289 -3.99 -22.42 -2.18
N PHE A 290 -3.55 -21.34 -1.55
CA PHE A 290 -2.15 -20.95 -1.55
C PHE A 290 -1.39 -21.50 -0.35
N GLY A 291 -2.10 -21.78 0.75
CA GLY A 291 -1.46 -22.09 2.02
C GLY A 291 -0.65 -20.90 2.56
N GLY A 292 -0.29 -20.96 3.83
CA GLY A 292 0.39 -19.84 4.50
C GLY A 292 -0.59 -18.84 5.10
N GLU A 293 -0.04 -17.72 5.55
CA GLU A 293 -0.75 -16.69 6.29
C GLU A 293 -1.42 -15.71 5.31
N VAL A 294 -2.73 -15.52 5.46
CA VAL A 294 -3.49 -14.50 4.74
C VAL A 294 -4.08 -13.55 5.77
N LEU A 295 -3.53 -12.34 5.80
CA LEU A 295 -3.86 -11.30 6.77
C LEU A 295 -4.60 -10.16 6.07
N GLU A 296 -5.56 -9.58 6.75
CA GLU A 296 -6.21 -8.34 6.34
C GLU A 296 -5.86 -7.24 7.34
N GLY A 297 -5.59 -6.06 6.83
CA GLY A 297 -5.31 -4.87 7.62
C GLY A 297 -6.23 -3.72 7.22
N TYR A 298 -6.57 -2.90 8.21
CA TYR A 298 -7.30 -1.66 8.04
C TYR A 298 -6.41 -0.48 8.33
N GLY A 299 -6.63 0.60 7.60
CA GLY A 299 -5.75 1.74 7.60
C GLY A 299 -6.12 2.78 6.56
N MET A 300 -5.59 3.99 6.73
CA MET A 300 -5.75 5.10 5.80
C MET A 300 -4.47 5.93 5.69
N THR A 301 -4.43 6.88 4.77
CA THR A 301 -3.29 7.77 4.58
C THR A 301 -3.05 8.62 5.83
N GLU A 302 -4.12 9.10 6.45
CA GLU A 302 -4.13 9.94 7.64
C GLU A 302 -3.60 9.22 8.88
N THR A 303 -3.48 7.89 8.86
CA THR A 303 -2.89 7.05 9.91
C THR A 303 -1.55 6.45 9.52
N SER A 304 -0.92 6.96 8.47
CA SER A 304 0.38 6.48 7.97
C SER A 304 0.39 5.00 7.60
N CYS A 305 -0.72 4.50 7.04
CA CYS A 305 -1.03 3.09 6.76
C CYS A 305 -1.82 2.42 7.87
N VAL A 306 -1.24 1.53 8.67
CA VAL A 306 -2.00 0.51 9.43
C VAL A 306 -2.60 1.04 10.75
N ILE A 307 -3.91 0.86 10.93
CA ILE A 307 -4.62 1.06 12.22
C ILE A 307 -4.77 -0.29 12.93
N THR A 308 -5.26 -1.32 12.24
CA THR A 308 -5.39 -2.67 12.78
C THR A 308 -4.88 -3.70 11.78
N THR A 309 -4.42 -4.85 12.25
CA THR A 309 -4.05 -5.98 11.37
C THR A 309 -4.34 -7.31 12.05
N MET A 310 -4.71 -8.31 11.26
CA MET A 310 -4.87 -9.68 11.75
C MET A 310 -3.54 -10.24 12.27
N ASP A 311 -3.61 -10.95 13.39
CA ASP A 311 -2.45 -11.66 13.94
C ASP A 311 -2.08 -12.88 13.08
N ILE A 312 -0.79 -13.20 13.04
CA ILE A 312 -0.29 -14.45 12.44
C ILE A 312 -0.95 -15.64 13.14
N GLY A 313 -1.50 -16.56 12.35
CA GLY A 313 -2.21 -17.73 12.85
C GLY A 313 -3.67 -17.47 13.25
N ASP A 314 -4.21 -16.26 13.06
CA ASP A 314 -5.63 -16.00 13.25
C ASP A 314 -6.46 -16.75 12.20
N LYS A 315 -7.25 -17.71 12.68
CA LYS A 315 -8.07 -18.61 11.85
C LYS A 315 -9.46 -18.03 11.57
N LEU A 316 -9.85 -16.97 12.27
CA LEU A 316 -11.13 -16.30 12.02
C LEU A 316 -11.03 -15.43 10.76
N ILE A 317 -12.20 -15.01 10.30
CA ILE A 317 -12.39 -14.26 9.04
C ILE A 317 -13.44 -13.17 9.26
N GLY A 318 -13.46 -12.17 8.39
CA GLY A 318 -14.45 -11.09 8.41
C GLY A 318 -14.18 -10.02 9.49
N HIS A 319 -12.92 -9.80 9.82
CA HIS A 319 -12.43 -8.75 10.71
C HIS A 319 -11.03 -8.30 10.28
N VAL A 320 -10.61 -7.13 10.75
CA VAL A 320 -9.33 -6.49 10.39
C VAL A 320 -8.30 -6.53 11.52
N GLY A 321 -8.59 -7.32 12.56
CA GLY A 321 -7.64 -7.71 13.60
C GLY A 321 -7.52 -6.73 14.74
N SER A 322 -6.41 -6.79 15.47
CA SER A 322 -6.17 -5.99 16.67
C SER A 322 -5.48 -4.65 16.32
N PRO A 323 -5.59 -3.62 17.17
CA PRO A 323 -4.86 -2.37 17.00
C PRO A 323 -3.36 -2.56 16.81
N ASN A 324 -2.80 -1.79 15.88
CA ASN A 324 -1.36 -1.62 15.76
C ASN A 324 -0.83 -1.09 17.11
N PRO A 325 0.22 -1.69 17.70
CA PRO A 325 0.78 -1.28 19.00
C PRO A 325 1.21 0.20 19.10
N SER A 326 1.35 0.89 17.96
CA SER A 326 1.66 2.31 17.90
C SER A 326 0.43 3.23 17.96
N CYS A 327 -0.78 2.70 18.11
CA CYS A 327 -1.99 3.52 18.22
C CYS A 327 -3.01 2.98 19.23
N GLU A 328 -3.84 3.88 19.71
CA GLU A 328 -5.04 3.61 20.51
C GLU A 328 -6.27 3.75 19.61
N VAL A 329 -7.27 2.90 19.82
CA VAL A 329 -8.52 2.91 19.05
C VAL A 329 -9.71 2.90 20.01
N LYS A 330 -10.68 3.78 19.78
CA LYS A 330 -11.98 3.81 20.47
C LYS A 330 -13.12 3.78 19.44
N LEU A 331 -14.32 3.43 19.90
CA LEU A 331 -15.55 3.65 19.15
C LEU A 331 -16.30 4.83 19.76
N VAL A 332 -16.83 5.71 18.91
CA VAL A 332 -17.66 6.87 19.30
C VAL A 332 -19.05 6.70 18.72
N ASP A 333 -20.08 6.95 19.52
CA ASP A 333 -21.47 6.84 19.09
C ASP A 333 -21.76 7.75 17.89
N VAL A 334 -22.58 7.26 16.97
CA VAL A 334 -23.10 8.01 15.81
C VAL A 334 -24.64 7.89 15.82
N PRO A 335 -25.33 8.65 16.71
CA PRO A 335 -26.78 8.51 16.90
C PRO A 335 -27.59 8.74 15.63
N GLU A 336 -27.16 9.63 14.75
CA GLU A 336 -27.80 9.94 13.47
C GLU A 336 -27.85 8.75 12.50
N MET A 337 -26.95 7.78 12.66
CA MET A 337 -26.92 6.53 11.89
C MET A 337 -27.39 5.32 12.71
N ASN A 338 -27.85 5.53 13.95
CA ASN A 338 -28.23 4.48 14.90
C ASN A 338 -27.08 3.50 15.21
N TYR A 339 -25.86 4.01 15.39
CA TYR A 339 -24.72 3.25 15.93
C TYR A 339 -24.39 3.76 17.33
N THR A 340 -24.44 2.88 18.33
CA THR A 340 -24.19 3.26 19.73
C THR A 340 -23.38 2.22 20.49
N CYS A 341 -22.77 2.66 21.57
CA CYS A 341 -22.05 1.82 22.52
C CYS A 341 -22.97 0.81 23.25
N GLU A 342 -24.29 1.03 23.22
CA GLU A 342 -25.30 0.16 23.83
C GLU A 342 -25.76 -0.99 22.92
N ASP A 343 -25.41 -0.92 21.62
CA ASP A 343 -25.84 -1.89 20.63
C ASP A 343 -25.47 -3.34 20.99
N GLN A 344 -26.38 -4.26 20.67
CA GLN A 344 -26.23 -5.70 20.91
C GLN A 344 -26.19 -6.46 19.57
N PRO A 345 -25.43 -7.57 19.45
CA PRO A 345 -24.63 -8.20 20.50
C PRO A 345 -23.26 -7.53 20.75
N TYR A 346 -22.88 -6.54 19.94
CA TYR A 346 -21.60 -5.84 20.05
C TYR A 346 -21.83 -4.33 19.91
N PRO A 347 -21.17 -3.50 20.75
CA PRO A 347 -21.14 -2.05 20.61
C PRO A 347 -20.67 -1.62 19.23
N ARG A 348 -21.30 -0.60 18.63
CA ARG A 348 -20.95 -0.06 17.32
C ARG A 348 -20.71 1.45 17.41
N GLY A 349 -19.86 1.98 16.55
CA GLY A 349 -19.60 3.42 16.49
C GLY A 349 -18.53 3.77 15.47
N GLU A 350 -18.30 5.06 15.29
CA GLU A 350 -17.18 5.57 14.49
C GLU A 350 -15.86 5.12 15.12
N ILE A 351 -14.96 4.62 14.28
CA ILE A 351 -13.61 4.29 14.68
C ILE A 351 -12.82 5.58 14.83
N CYS A 352 -12.34 5.87 16.04
CA CYS A 352 -11.43 6.98 16.28
C CYS A 352 -10.06 6.46 16.69
N VAL A 353 -9.00 7.07 16.15
CA VAL A 353 -7.62 6.60 16.34
C VAL A 353 -6.74 7.72 16.88
N ARG A 354 -5.88 7.41 17.84
CA ARG A 354 -4.87 8.34 18.39
C ARG A 354 -3.51 7.68 18.46
N GLY A 355 -2.46 8.45 18.23
CA GLY A 355 -1.08 7.98 18.40
C GLY A 355 -0.08 8.70 17.51
N PRO A 356 1.21 8.33 17.59
CA PRO A 356 2.26 8.86 16.73
C PRO A 356 2.07 8.56 15.24
N THR A 357 1.14 7.69 14.85
CA THR A 357 0.86 7.36 13.45
C THR A 357 -0.05 8.37 12.74
N ILE A 358 -0.73 9.21 13.50
CA ILE A 358 -1.67 10.21 12.96
C ILE A 358 -0.90 11.31 12.25
N PHE A 359 -1.29 11.60 11.02
CA PHE A 359 -0.77 12.69 10.20
C PHE A 359 -0.82 14.04 10.92
N ARG A 360 -0.07 15.01 10.43
CA ARG A 360 -0.08 16.37 11.00
C ARG A 360 -1.36 17.13 10.68
N GLY A 361 -2.03 16.72 9.62
CA GLY A 361 -3.17 17.41 9.03
C GLY A 361 -3.05 17.47 7.52
N TYR A 362 -4.02 18.13 6.91
CA TYR A 362 -4.03 18.43 5.48
C TYR A 362 -3.20 19.69 5.21
N TYR A 363 -2.30 19.60 4.23
CA TYR A 363 -1.39 20.66 3.83
C TYR A 363 -2.18 21.90 3.39
N LYS A 364 -1.90 23.05 4.01
CA LYS A 364 -2.58 24.34 3.76
C LYS A 364 -4.11 24.30 3.95
N ASP A 365 -4.63 23.35 4.72
CA ASP A 365 -6.07 23.21 4.97
C ASP A 365 -6.35 22.89 6.44
N GLU A 366 -6.28 23.93 7.29
CA GLU A 366 -6.53 23.79 8.72
C GLU A 366 -8.00 23.50 9.04
N VAL A 367 -8.93 23.92 8.19
CA VAL A 367 -10.37 23.71 8.40
C VAL A 367 -10.67 22.23 8.33
N GLN A 368 -10.34 21.58 7.20
CA GLN A 368 -10.55 20.14 7.06
C GLN A 368 -9.69 19.32 8.02
N THR A 369 -8.56 19.87 8.48
CA THR A 369 -7.75 19.22 9.52
C THR A 369 -8.50 19.17 10.85
N ARG A 370 -9.12 20.28 11.29
CA ARG A 370 -9.90 20.34 12.52
C ARG A 370 -11.22 19.58 12.43
N ASP A 371 -11.74 19.37 11.22
CA ASP A 371 -12.95 18.58 11.02
C ASP A 371 -12.73 17.08 11.30
N VAL A 372 -11.49 16.59 11.16
CA VAL A 372 -11.17 15.16 11.36
C VAL A 372 -10.28 14.89 12.56
N ILE A 373 -9.59 15.88 13.12
CA ILE A 373 -8.81 15.72 14.36
C ILE A 373 -9.43 16.57 15.48
N ASP A 374 -9.88 15.91 16.55
CA ASP A 374 -10.44 16.59 17.71
C ASP A 374 -9.36 17.25 18.62
N ASN A 375 -9.81 17.97 19.65
CA ASN A 375 -8.93 18.66 20.60
C ASN A 375 -8.05 17.69 21.42
N ASP A 376 -8.48 16.43 21.57
CA ASP A 376 -7.76 15.37 22.27
C ASP A 376 -6.86 14.54 21.33
N ARG A 377 -6.71 15.01 20.09
CA ARG A 377 -5.88 14.42 19.02
C ARG A 377 -6.38 13.07 18.51
N TRP A 378 -7.67 12.77 18.69
CA TRP A 378 -8.30 11.65 18.01
C TRP A 378 -8.60 12.02 16.56
N LEU A 379 -8.13 11.18 15.64
CA LEU A 379 -8.58 11.17 14.26
C LEU A 379 -9.92 10.44 14.17
N HIS A 380 -10.94 11.14 13.69
CA HIS A 380 -12.23 10.62 13.26
C HIS A 380 -12.08 10.06 11.84
N THR A 381 -12.15 8.73 11.70
CA THR A 381 -11.88 8.08 10.41
C THR A 381 -13.07 8.19 9.44
N GLY A 382 -14.26 8.46 9.97
CA GLY A 382 -15.52 8.33 9.27
C GLY A 382 -15.90 6.89 8.93
N ASP A 383 -15.20 5.87 9.43
CA ASP A 383 -15.59 4.46 9.23
C ASP A 383 -16.24 3.90 10.50
N ILE A 384 -17.31 3.11 10.35
CA ILE A 384 -18.03 2.50 11.47
C ILE A 384 -17.49 1.11 11.76
N GLY A 385 -17.23 0.82 13.02
CA GLY A 385 -16.70 -0.46 13.49
C GLY A 385 -17.45 -1.05 14.68
N LEU A 386 -17.12 -2.30 14.98
CA LEU A 386 -17.47 -3.00 16.22
C LEU A 386 -16.31 -3.86 16.71
N TRP A 387 -16.28 -4.10 18.02
CA TRP A 387 -15.31 -5.02 18.63
C TRP A 387 -15.89 -6.42 18.75
N LEU A 388 -15.26 -7.38 18.09
CA LEU A 388 -15.49 -8.81 18.32
C LEU A 388 -14.74 -9.28 19.57
N PRO A 389 -15.13 -10.41 20.18
CA PRO A 389 -14.41 -11.00 21.30
C PRO A 389 -12.92 -11.14 20.97
N GLY A 390 -12.03 -10.94 21.96
CA GLY A 390 -10.58 -11.02 21.75
C GLY A 390 -9.94 -9.78 21.14
N GLY A 391 -10.62 -8.62 21.14
CA GLY A 391 -10.03 -7.34 20.72
C GLY A 391 -9.86 -7.19 19.21
N ARG A 392 -10.71 -7.85 18.42
CA ARG A 392 -10.67 -7.79 16.95
C ARG A 392 -11.66 -6.76 16.43
N LEU A 393 -11.18 -5.80 15.67
CA LEU A 393 -12.01 -4.80 15.02
C LEU A 393 -12.66 -5.39 13.76
N LYS A 394 -13.94 -5.11 13.57
CA LYS A 394 -14.67 -5.36 12.32
C LYS A 394 -15.27 -4.05 11.81
N ILE A 395 -14.93 -3.68 10.58
CA ILE A 395 -15.54 -2.55 9.87
C ILE A 395 -16.89 -3.00 9.33
N ILE A 396 -17.91 -2.15 9.46
CA ILE A 396 -19.28 -2.47 9.07
C ILE A 396 -19.94 -1.43 8.17
N ASP A 397 -19.49 -0.17 8.19
CA ASP A 397 -20.04 0.91 7.36
C ASP A 397 -19.06 2.09 7.23
N ARG A 398 -19.44 3.12 6.46
CA ARG A 398 -18.74 4.41 6.35
C ARG A 398 -19.71 5.58 6.27
#